data_AF-A0A938L4A2-F1
#
_entry.id   AF-A0A938L4A2-F1
#
_cell.length_a   1.000
_cell.length_b   1.000
_cell.length_c   1.000
_cell.angle_alpha   90.00
_cell.angle_beta   90.00
_cell.angle_gamma   90.00
#
_symmetry.space_group_name_H-M   'P 1'
#
loop_
_entity.id
_entity.type
_entity.pdbx_description
1 polymer ?
#
loop_
_entity_poly.entity_id
_entity_poly.type
_entity_poly.pdbx_seq_one_letter_code
_entity_poly.pdbx_strand_id
1 'polypeptide(L)'
;MVNHTFERVIRKTVATGLLAAASLVTLSACLSAGPSPEATARLPIEPAATATRVVPTATVDKGATGAATIGSTDLMNALFHYSAQGDTLFNAVSPQAVRLAGLQGDQGLVAPLIDVLRFSFSSESMEAVATSLRQLTGENLGSEFDPWYAWLGRNPDVPVVAGYDRWKGEMLSGIDPGFRRFFYRDVPTRVPLWGAIWGGVRIDGIPPLNDPAFISAIDADYLQDDDVILGVEINGDARAYPHRILAWHEMSNDTIGGRPVTVVY
;
A
#
# COMPACT_ATOMS: atom_id res chain seq x y z
N MET A 1 19.73 -18.28 12.71
CA MET A 1 19.94 -17.49 13.94
C MET A 1 20.72 -16.25 13.53
N VAL A 2 20.03 -15.19 13.12
CA VAL A 2 20.63 -13.94 12.63
C VAL A 2 20.23 -12.85 13.60
N ASN A 3 21.25 -12.14 14.08
CA ASN A 3 21.20 -11.23 15.21
C ASN A 3 20.52 -9.92 14.80
N HIS A 4 19.45 -9.54 15.50
CA HIS A 4 18.87 -8.20 15.48
C HIS A 4 19.74 -7.26 16.30
N THR A 5 20.27 -6.17 15.73
CA THR A 5 20.51 -4.92 16.46
C THR A 5 20.66 -3.75 15.48
N PHE A 6 19.63 -2.93 15.32
CA PHE A 6 19.76 -1.53 14.91
C PHE A 6 18.75 -0.72 15.71
N GLU A 7 19.05 -0.54 17.00
CA GLU A 7 18.51 0.55 17.80
C GLU A 7 19.71 1.28 18.39
N ARG A 8 20.01 2.46 17.85
CA ARG A 8 20.79 3.45 18.56
C ARG A 8 19.87 4.65 18.76
N VAL A 9 19.10 4.60 19.84
CA VAL A 9 18.39 5.76 20.38
C VAL A 9 19.46 6.77 20.79
N ILE A 10 19.69 7.80 19.98
CA ILE A 10 20.56 8.91 20.35
C ILE A 10 19.77 9.79 21.32
N ARG A 11 20.00 9.58 22.62
CA ARG A 11 19.53 10.50 23.67
C ARG A 11 20.40 11.75 23.67
N LYS A 12 19.77 12.93 23.78
CA LYS A 12 20.47 14.22 23.92
C LYS A 12 21.13 14.27 25.30
N THR A 13 22.40 13.87 25.42
CA THR A 13 23.19 14.14 26.63
C THR A 13 23.81 15.53 26.50
N VAL A 14 23.22 16.51 27.18
CA VAL A 14 23.86 17.82 27.39
C VAL A 14 24.94 17.62 28.44
N ALA A 15 26.19 17.41 28.02
CA ALA A 15 27.33 17.34 28.91
C ALA A 15 27.91 18.75 29.14
N THR A 16 27.57 19.35 30.28
CA THR A 16 28.32 20.48 30.85
C THR A 16 29.72 19.99 31.24
N GLY A 17 30.75 20.66 30.73
CA GLY A 17 32.13 20.18 30.80
C GLY A 17 32.73 20.06 32.21
N LEU A 18 33.58 19.05 32.39
CA LEU A 18 34.72 19.09 33.30
C LEU A 18 35.86 18.25 32.71
N LEU A 19 37.05 18.86 32.64
CA LEU A 19 38.30 18.25 32.18
C LEU A 19 38.68 17.02 33.02
N ALA A 20 39.12 15.95 32.35
CA ALA A 20 40.18 15.09 32.85
C ALA A 20 40.98 14.52 31.67
N ALA A 21 42.28 14.83 31.65
CA ALA A 21 43.25 14.34 30.69
C ALA A 21 43.64 12.88 30.98
N ALA A 22 43.90 12.08 29.94
CA ALA A 22 45.04 11.16 29.90
C ALA A 22 45.19 10.45 28.53
N SER A 23 46.41 10.57 28.00
CA SER A 23 47.17 9.57 27.23
C SER A 23 46.91 9.37 25.74
N LEU A 24 47.69 10.17 25.01
CA LEU A 24 48.42 9.93 23.76
C LEU A 24 48.95 8.47 23.59
N VAL A 25 48.71 7.86 22.42
CA VAL A 25 49.63 6.91 21.77
C VAL A 25 49.65 7.19 20.28
N THR A 26 50.83 7.51 19.75
CA THR A 26 51.11 7.81 18.33
C THR A 26 51.70 6.61 17.58
N LEU A 27 51.19 6.44 16.34
CA LEU A 27 51.74 5.88 15.09
C LEU A 27 52.93 4.89 15.08
N SER A 28 52.77 3.82 14.28
CA SER A 28 53.55 3.69 13.02
C SER A 28 53.00 2.65 12.04
N ALA A 29 53.30 2.92 10.77
CA ALA A 29 52.71 2.42 9.53
C ALA A 29 53.17 1.03 9.07
N CYS A 30 52.43 0.44 8.11
CA CYS A 30 53.03 -0.12 6.89
C CYS A 30 52.03 -0.11 5.72
N LEU A 31 52.58 0.23 4.56
CA LEU A 31 51.95 0.46 3.26
C LEU A 31 52.16 -0.80 2.39
N SER A 32 51.15 -1.27 1.64
CA SER A 32 51.34 -1.73 0.25
C SER A 32 50.00 -2.01 -0.44
N ALA A 33 49.99 -1.76 -1.75
CA ALA A 33 48.85 -1.69 -2.64
C ALA A 33 48.68 -2.96 -3.49
N GLY A 34 47.44 -3.22 -3.95
CA GLY A 34 47.18 -3.83 -5.27
C GLY A 34 46.08 -4.91 -5.32
N PRO A 35 45.43 -5.12 -6.49
CA PRO A 35 43.96 -5.10 -6.60
C PRO A 35 43.30 -6.41 -7.09
N SER A 36 42.00 -6.62 -6.83
CA SER A 36 41.00 -7.08 -7.82
C SER A 36 39.59 -7.31 -7.24
N PRO A 37 38.55 -7.39 -8.10
CA PRO A 37 37.15 -7.22 -7.74
C PRO A 37 36.46 -8.57 -7.50
N GLU A 38 35.56 -8.66 -6.53
CA GLU A 38 34.60 -9.75 -6.47
C GLU A 38 33.17 -9.23 -6.28
N ALA A 39 32.37 -9.61 -7.26
CA ALA A 39 30.93 -9.53 -7.34
C ALA A 39 30.29 -10.11 -6.07
N THR A 40 29.51 -9.31 -5.37
CA THR A 40 28.56 -9.84 -4.39
C THR A 40 27.33 -10.39 -5.12
N ALA A 41 27.23 -11.71 -4.99
CA ALA A 41 26.21 -12.60 -5.51
C ALA A 41 24.77 -12.10 -5.31
N ARG A 42 23.96 -12.25 -6.37
CA ARG A 42 22.50 -12.30 -6.24
C ARG A 42 22.14 -13.55 -5.44
N LEU A 43 21.28 -13.40 -4.43
CA LEU A 43 20.66 -14.54 -3.76
C LEU A 43 19.82 -15.32 -4.80
N PRO A 44 19.89 -16.67 -4.83
CA PRO A 44 19.04 -17.47 -5.71
C PRO A 44 17.58 -17.37 -5.24
N ILE A 45 16.68 -16.95 -6.12
CA ILE A 45 15.25 -17.16 -5.96
C ILE A 45 14.99 -18.61 -6.36
N GLU A 46 14.65 -19.47 -5.40
CA GLU A 46 14.18 -20.82 -5.72
C GLU A 46 12.89 -20.73 -6.56
N PRO A 47 12.75 -21.51 -7.64
CA PRO A 47 11.48 -21.58 -8.35
C PRO A 47 10.43 -22.21 -7.44
N ALA A 48 9.31 -21.52 -7.24
CA ALA A 48 8.16 -22.06 -6.53
C ALA A 48 7.73 -23.40 -7.15
N ALA A 49 7.57 -24.40 -6.29
CA ALA A 49 7.21 -25.76 -6.65
C ALA A 49 5.93 -25.79 -7.50
N THR A 50 5.97 -26.56 -8.58
CA THR A 50 4.83 -26.84 -9.45
C THR A 50 3.73 -27.54 -8.66
N ALA A 51 2.68 -26.80 -8.28
CA ALA A 51 1.48 -27.39 -7.73
C ALA A 51 0.66 -28.02 -8.87
N THR A 52 0.39 -29.32 -8.74
CA THR A 52 -0.35 -30.12 -9.70
C THR A 52 -1.78 -29.60 -9.83
N ARG A 53 -2.12 -29.15 -11.04
CA ARG A 53 -3.44 -28.69 -11.48
C ARG A 53 -4.51 -29.77 -11.30
N VAL A 54 -5.49 -29.53 -10.43
CA VAL A 54 -6.81 -30.18 -10.50
C VAL A 54 -7.81 -29.10 -10.90
N VAL A 55 -8.19 -29.06 -12.18
CA VAL A 55 -9.30 -28.24 -12.67
C VAL A 55 -10.55 -29.10 -12.62
N PRO A 56 -11.59 -28.74 -11.84
CA PRO A 56 -12.89 -29.33 -12.00
C PRO A 56 -13.45 -28.91 -13.36
N THR A 57 -13.74 -29.88 -14.21
CA THR A 57 -14.41 -29.65 -15.49
C THR A 57 -15.90 -29.44 -15.21
N ALA A 58 -16.35 -28.18 -15.21
CA ALA A 58 -17.77 -27.87 -15.22
C ALA A 58 -18.22 -27.68 -16.67
N THR A 59 -18.61 -28.78 -17.32
CA THR A 59 -19.51 -28.72 -18.48
C THR A 59 -20.92 -28.43 -17.97
N VAL A 60 -21.43 -27.24 -18.26
CA VAL A 60 -22.88 -26.96 -18.24
C VAL A 60 -23.26 -26.46 -19.62
N ASP A 61 -23.78 -27.37 -20.43
CA ASP A 61 -24.63 -27.02 -21.56
C ASP A 61 -26.08 -27.29 -21.14
N LYS A 62 -26.87 -26.22 -21.01
CA LYS A 62 -28.34 -26.24 -21.09
C LYS A 62 -28.86 -24.89 -21.56
N GLY A 63 -29.11 -24.80 -22.87
CA GLY A 63 -30.45 -24.49 -23.40
C GLY A 63 -31.06 -23.12 -23.10
N ALA A 64 -30.92 -22.24 -24.11
CA ALA A 64 -31.80 -21.13 -24.49
C ALA A 64 -33.06 -20.82 -23.64
N THR A 65 -33.00 -19.70 -22.93
CA THR A 65 -34.07 -18.68 -22.89
C THR A 65 -33.43 -17.32 -23.17
N GLY A 66 -33.93 -16.62 -24.19
CA GLY A 66 -33.33 -15.40 -24.75
C GLY A 66 -33.51 -14.15 -23.89
N ALA A 67 -33.03 -14.16 -22.65
CA ALA A 67 -32.68 -12.95 -21.92
C ALA A 67 -31.17 -12.72 -22.13
N ALA A 68 -30.79 -11.56 -22.69
CA ALA A 68 -29.37 -11.21 -22.81
C ALA A 68 -28.71 -11.31 -21.42
N THR A 69 -27.81 -12.28 -21.25
CA THR A 69 -27.05 -12.41 -20.00
C THR A 69 -26.17 -11.17 -19.89
N ILE A 70 -26.35 -10.38 -18.83
CA ILE A 70 -25.53 -9.20 -18.56
C ILE A 70 -24.09 -9.68 -18.31
N GLY A 71 -23.12 -9.12 -19.04
CA GLY A 71 -21.72 -9.52 -18.92
C GLY A 71 -21.09 -9.04 -17.61
N SER A 72 -20.00 -9.67 -17.18
CA SER A 72 -19.31 -9.31 -15.92
C SER A 72 -18.84 -7.87 -15.90
N THR A 73 -18.34 -7.36 -17.03
CA THR A 73 -17.94 -5.94 -17.16
C THR A 73 -19.12 -5.00 -16.98
N ASP A 74 -20.30 -5.34 -17.52
CA ASP A 74 -21.50 -4.52 -17.37
C ASP A 74 -22.00 -4.55 -15.92
N LEU A 75 -21.96 -5.72 -15.28
CA LEU A 75 -22.30 -5.86 -13.86
C LEU A 75 -21.34 -5.07 -12.96
N MET A 76 -20.04 -5.13 -13.22
CA MET A 76 -19.03 -4.32 -12.53
C MET A 76 -19.33 -2.83 -12.67
N ASN A 77 -19.64 -2.35 -13.89
CA ASN A 77 -19.98 -0.96 -14.13
C ASN A 77 -21.28 -0.52 -13.43
N ALA A 78 -22.19 -1.46 -13.17
CA ALA A 78 -23.45 -1.20 -12.48
C ALA A 78 -23.35 -1.23 -10.94
N LEU A 79 -22.21 -1.63 -10.37
CA LEU A 79 -22.01 -1.72 -8.91
C LEU A 79 -22.22 -0.37 -8.21
N PHE A 80 -21.89 0.73 -8.89
CA PHE A 80 -22.19 2.08 -8.47
C PHE A 80 -23.24 2.70 -9.41
N HIS A 81 -24.30 3.26 -8.83
CA HIS A 81 -25.35 3.98 -9.53
C HIS A 81 -25.46 5.39 -8.95
N TYR A 82 -24.92 6.37 -9.67
CA TYR A 82 -24.99 7.78 -9.28
C TYR A 82 -26.29 8.40 -9.79
N SER A 83 -27.12 8.90 -8.89
CA SER A 83 -28.33 9.65 -9.24
C SER A 83 -28.00 11.06 -9.73
N ALA A 84 -28.96 11.68 -10.44
CA ALA A 84 -28.85 13.07 -10.89
C ALA A 84 -28.81 14.08 -9.72
N GLN A 85 -29.09 13.62 -8.50
CA GLN A 85 -29.20 14.43 -7.29
C GLN A 85 -27.86 14.61 -6.55
N GLY A 86 -26.76 14.06 -7.08
CA GLY A 86 -25.40 14.33 -6.60
C GLY A 86 -24.87 13.31 -5.60
N ASP A 87 -25.08 12.02 -5.86
CA ASP A 87 -24.51 10.96 -5.02
C ASP A 87 -22.98 11.00 -4.98
N THR A 88 -22.45 10.58 -3.84
CA THR A 88 -21.03 10.36 -3.61
C THR A 88 -20.70 8.88 -3.77
N LEU A 89 -19.40 8.56 -3.85
CA LEU A 89 -18.93 7.16 -3.84
C LEU A 89 -19.51 6.36 -2.66
N PHE A 90 -19.74 7.00 -1.51
CA PHE A 90 -20.10 6.36 -0.25
C PHE A 90 -21.60 6.03 -0.11
N ASN A 91 -22.45 6.53 -1.01
CA ASN A 91 -23.88 6.25 -1.01
C ASN A 91 -24.43 5.78 -2.37
N ALA A 92 -23.56 5.63 -3.38
CA ALA A 92 -23.95 5.22 -4.74
C ALA A 92 -23.94 3.70 -4.97
N VAL A 93 -23.64 2.86 -3.97
CA VAL A 93 -23.61 1.40 -4.17
C VAL A 93 -25.01 0.89 -4.54
N SER A 94 -25.10 0.00 -5.52
CA SER A 94 -26.34 -0.64 -5.97
C SER A 94 -26.45 -2.07 -5.41
N PRO A 95 -27.25 -2.33 -4.36
CA PRO A 95 -27.44 -3.68 -3.83
C PRO A 95 -27.99 -4.67 -4.86
N GLN A 96 -28.79 -4.20 -5.82
CA GLN A 96 -29.31 -5.03 -6.89
C GLN A 96 -28.20 -5.49 -7.84
N ALA A 97 -27.33 -4.58 -8.29
CA ALA A 97 -26.22 -4.93 -9.18
C ALA A 97 -25.22 -5.88 -8.47
N VAL A 98 -24.94 -5.61 -7.20
CA VAL A 98 -24.12 -6.50 -6.34
C VAL A 98 -24.69 -7.91 -6.30
N ARG A 99 -25.99 -8.08 -6.01
CA ARG A 99 -26.64 -9.41 -5.96
C ARG A 99 -26.58 -10.11 -7.31
N LEU A 100 -26.76 -9.39 -8.42
CA LEU A 100 -26.64 -9.98 -9.77
C LEU A 100 -25.21 -10.41 -10.09
N ALA A 101 -24.20 -9.65 -9.65
CA ALA A 101 -22.79 -10.01 -9.77
C ALA A 101 -22.47 -11.33 -9.04
N GLY A 102 -22.99 -11.52 -7.82
CA GLY A 102 -22.83 -12.78 -7.08
C GLY A 102 -23.47 -13.98 -7.79
N LEU A 103 -24.69 -13.80 -8.32
CA LEU A 103 -25.43 -14.85 -9.02
C LEU A 103 -24.81 -15.24 -10.37
N GLN A 104 -24.03 -14.36 -10.99
CA GLN A 104 -23.39 -14.64 -12.28
C GLN A 104 -22.35 -15.77 -12.19
N GLY A 105 -21.70 -15.93 -11.03
CA GLY A 105 -20.72 -17.00 -10.81
C GLY A 105 -19.32 -16.71 -11.36
N ASP A 106 -19.05 -15.51 -11.90
CA ASP A 106 -17.72 -15.14 -12.38
C ASP A 106 -16.83 -14.65 -11.22
N GLN A 107 -15.79 -15.43 -10.90
CA GLN A 107 -14.82 -15.08 -9.86
C GLN A 107 -14.03 -13.80 -10.19
N GLY A 108 -14.02 -13.35 -11.45
CA GLY A 108 -13.46 -12.07 -11.89
C GLY A 108 -14.04 -10.85 -11.15
N LEU A 109 -15.24 -10.99 -10.59
CA LEU A 109 -15.96 -9.95 -9.86
C LEU A 109 -15.61 -9.86 -8.37
N VAL A 110 -14.83 -10.80 -7.83
CA VAL A 110 -14.47 -10.82 -6.40
C VAL A 110 -13.70 -9.56 -6.00
N ALA A 111 -12.67 -9.16 -6.76
CA ALA A 111 -11.91 -7.95 -6.46
C ALA A 111 -12.75 -6.65 -6.51
N PRO A 112 -13.56 -6.39 -7.57
CA PRO A 112 -14.50 -5.26 -7.57
C PRO A 112 -15.47 -5.26 -6.39
N LEU A 113 -16.02 -6.42 -6.00
CA LEU A 113 -16.95 -6.51 -4.88
C LEU A 113 -16.26 -6.20 -3.53
N ILE A 114 -15.00 -6.59 -3.36
CA ILE A 114 -14.22 -6.23 -2.17
C ILE A 114 -13.90 -4.73 -2.15
N ASP A 115 -13.61 -4.11 -3.31
CA ASP A 115 -13.51 -2.65 -3.41
C ASP A 115 -14.83 -1.97 -3.03
N VAL A 116 -15.99 -2.47 -3.49
CA VAL A 116 -17.31 -1.95 -3.09
C VAL A 116 -17.53 -2.07 -1.59
N LEU A 117 -17.11 -3.17 -0.97
CA LEU A 117 -17.25 -3.38 0.48
C LEU A 117 -16.54 -2.28 1.27
N ARG A 118 -15.37 -1.80 0.80
CA ARG A 118 -14.62 -0.71 1.42
C ARG A 118 -15.40 0.60 1.50
N PHE A 119 -16.33 0.83 0.59
CA PHE A 119 -17.11 2.07 0.47
C PHE A 119 -18.59 1.89 0.82
N SER A 120 -18.99 0.70 1.28
CA SER A 120 -20.36 0.38 1.65
C SER A 120 -20.61 0.64 3.14
N PHE A 121 -21.57 1.51 3.45
CA PHE A 121 -21.93 1.84 4.84
C PHE A 121 -23.37 1.47 5.21
N SER A 122 -24.20 1.06 4.24
CA SER A 122 -25.55 0.57 4.53
C SER A 122 -25.53 -0.93 4.79
N SER A 123 -26.25 -1.38 5.82
CA SER A 123 -26.34 -2.80 6.16
C SER A 123 -26.85 -3.65 4.98
N GLU A 124 -27.75 -3.10 4.16
CA GLU A 124 -28.22 -3.79 2.95
C GLU A 124 -27.08 -4.01 1.93
N SER A 125 -26.29 -2.98 1.63
CA SER A 125 -25.19 -3.11 0.67
C SER A 125 -24.11 -4.04 1.19
N MET A 126 -23.73 -3.90 2.46
CA MET A 126 -22.74 -4.75 3.11
C MET A 126 -23.16 -6.22 3.09
N GLU A 127 -24.42 -6.53 3.41
CA GLU A 127 -24.96 -7.90 3.38
C GLU A 127 -25.07 -8.45 1.94
N ALA A 128 -25.46 -7.61 0.98
CA ALA A 128 -25.50 -7.98 -0.43
C ALA A 128 -24.10 -8.35 -0.94
N VAL A 129 -23.08 -7.58 -0.58
CA VAL A 129 -21.68 -7.85 -0.96
C VAL A 129 -21.18 -9.13 -0.28
N ALA A 130 -21.38 -9.28 1.03
CA ALA A 130 -20.99 -10.47 1.77
C ALA A 130 -21.60 -11.76 1.18
N THR A 131 -22.89 -11.73 0.86
CA THR A 131 -23.59 -12.85 0.23
C THR A 131 -23.02 -13.16 -1.15
N SER A 132 -22.74 -12.13 -1.96
CA SER A 132 -22.20 -12.29 -3.30
C SER A 132 -20.79 -12.86 -3.29
N LEU A 133 -19.93 -12.36 -2.38
CA LEU A 133 -18.59 -12.88 -2.19
C LEU A 133 -18.61 -14.34 -1.74
N ARG A 134 -19.50 -14.71 -0.82
CA ARG A 134 -19.69 -16.11 -0.42
C ARG A 134 -20.14 -17.00 -1.58
N GLN A 135 -21.01 -16.52 -2.46
CA GLN A 135 -21.44 -17.27 -3.64
C GLN A 135 -20.29 -17.51 -4.62
N LEU A 136 -19.45 -16.50 -4.87
CA LEU A 136 -18.36 -16.58 -5.84
C LEU A 136 -17.15 -17.37 -5.33
N THR A 137 -16.90 -17.34 -4.02
CA THR A 137 -15.69 -17.91 -3.41
C THR A 137 -15.95 -19.20 -2.63
N GLY A 138 -17.18 -19.42 -2.16
CA GLY A 138 -17.52 -20.47 -1.20
C GLY A 138 -17.16 -20.14 0.25
N GLU A 139 -16.55 -18.98 0.50
CA GLU A 139 -16.04 -18.57 1.81
C GLU A 139 -17.09 -17.81 2.62
N ASN A 140 -16.99 -17.88 3.95
CA ASN A 140 -17.88 -17.15 4.85
C ASN A 140 -17.09 -16.27 5.81
N LEU A 141 -16.74 -15.06 5.34
CA LEU A 141 -15.89 -14.10 6.08
C LEU A 141 -16.67 -12.89 6.61
N GLY A 142 -17.99 -12.89 6.48
CA GLY A 142 -18.87 -11.80 6.92
C GLY A 142 -18.89 -10.60 5.98
N SER A 143 -19.27 -9.44 6.53
CA SER A 143 -19.50 -8.19 5.80
C SER A 143 -18.45 -7.12 6.07
N GLU A 144 -17.34 -7.48 6.71
CA GLU A 144 -16.23 -6.57 6.99
C GLU A 144 -15.20 -6.62 5.86
N PHE A 145 -14.59 -5.47 5.56
CA PHE A 145 -13.60 -5.36 4.48
C PHE A 145 -12.32 -6.16 4.75
N ASP A 146 -11.73 -6.03 5.94
CA ASP A 146 -10.39 -6.55 6.25
C ASP A 146 -10.25 -8.08 6.06
N PRO A 147 -11.21 -8.93 6.50
CA PRO A 147 -11.13 -10.37 6.27
C PRO A 147 -11.10 -10.75 4.79
N TRP A 148 -11.89 -10.07 3.95
CA TRP A 148 -11.93 -10.32 2.50
C TRP A 148 -10.67 -9.81 1.80
N TYR A 149 -10.15 -8.65 2.21
CA TYR A 149 -8.88 -8.15 1.68
C TYR A 149 -7.71 -9.08 2.03
N ALA A 150 -7.66 -9.60 3.26
CA ALA A 150 -6.70 -10.62 3.66
C ALA A 150 -6.86 -11.94 2.90
N TRP A 151 -8.09 -12.28 2.48
CA TRP A 151 -8.34 -13.42 1.61
C TRP A 151 -7.77 -13.21 0.20
N LEU A 152 -7.91 -12.03 -0.41
CA LEU A 152 -7.23 -11.72 -1.69
C LEU A 152 -5.71 -11.87 -1.59
N GLY A 153 -5.12 -11.38 -0.50
CA GLY A 153 -3.68 -11.54 -0.24
C GLY A 153 -3.21 -13.00 -0.20
N ARG A 154 -4.07 -13.92 0.26
CA ARG A 154 -3.80 -15.37 0.27
C ARG A 154 -4.18 -16.08 -1.04
N ASN A 155 -4.93 -15.42 -1.91
CA ASN A 155 -5.43 -15.95 -3.17
C ASN A 155 -5.10 -15.00 -4.34
N PRO A 156 -3.82 -14.71 -4.61
CA PRO A 156 -3.44 -13.70 -5.59
C PRO A 156 -3.78 -14.08 -7.05
N ASP A 157 -4.01 -15.36 -7.32
CA ASP A 157 -4.33 -15.90 -8.65
C ASP A 157 -5.81 -15.80 -9.02
N VAL A 158 -6.66 -15.25 -8.14
CA VAL A 158 -8.08 -15.01 -8.44
C VAL A 158 -8.17 -14.14 -9.69
N PRO A 159 -8.98 -14.54 -10.70
CA PRO A 159 -9.09 -13.79 -11.93
C PRO A 159 -9.65 -12.40 -11.65
N VAL A 160 -9.38 -11.48 -12.58
CA VAL A 160 -9.89 -10.11 -12.52
C VAL A 160 -10.68 -9.85 -13.80
N VAL A 161 -11.90 -9.34 -13.64
CA VAL A 161 -12.79 -9.00 -14.75
C VAL A 161 -12.16 -7.95 -15.68
N ALA A 162 -12.43 -8.06 -16.99
CA ALA A 162 -11.95 -7.10 -17.99
C ALA A 162 -12.47 -5.68 -17.70
N GLY A 163 -11.57 -4.69 -17.81
CA GLY A 163 -11.85 -3.28 -17.57
C GLY A 163 -11.76 -2.83 -16.10
N TYR A 164 -11.35 -3.72 -15.19
CA TYR A 164 -11.17 -3.41 -13.77
C TYR A 164 -10.22 -2.24 -13.51
N ASP A 165 -9.17 -2.11 -14.33
CA ASP A 165 -8.20 -1.03 -14.32
C ASP A 165 -8.85 0.36 -14.41
N ARG A 166 -9.55 0.63 -15.50
CA ARG A 166 -10.26 1.88 -15.74
C ARG A 166 -11.39 2.03 -14.73
N TRP A 167 -12.14 0.97 -14.46
CA TRP A 167 -13.25 1.02 -13.50
C TRP A 167 -12.81 1.48 -12.12
N LYS A 168 -11.66 0.98 -11.62
CA LYS A 168 -11.10 1.39 -10.33
C LYS A 168 -10.73 2.87 -10.32
N GLY A 169 -10.20 3.39 -11.43
CA GLY A 169 -9.94 4.82 -11.62
C GLY A 169 -11.20 5.68 -11.62
N GLU A 170 -12.26 5.22 -12.30
CA GLU A 170 -13.56 5.90 -12.29
C GLU A 170 -14.19 5.89 -10.89
N MET A 171 -14.16 4.75 -10.20
CA MET A 171 -14.65 4.61 -8.82
C MET A 171 -13.92 5.58 -7.87
N LEU A 172 -12.57 5.50 -7.82
CA LEU A 172 -11.76 6.34 -6.94
C LEU A 172 -11.85 7.83 -7.30
N SER A 173 -12.20 8.16 -8.53
CA SER A 173 -12.41 9.55 -8.93
C SER A 173 -13.55 10.25 -8.19
N GLY A 174 -14.47 9.49 -7.59
CA GLY A 174 -15.49 10.03 -6.68
C GLY A 174 -14.90 10.64 -5.40
N ILE A 175 -13.64 10.33 -5.06
CA ILE A 175 -12.88 10.93 -3.95
C ILE A 175 -12.03 12.10 -4.47
N ASP A 176 -11.26 11.83 -5.52
CA ASP A 176 -10.35 12.78 -6.16
C ASP A 176 -10.25 12.48 -7.68
N PRO A 177 -10.63 13.41 -8.57
CA PRO A 177 -10.56 13.20 -10.02
C PRO A 177 -9.18 12.78 -10.54
N GLY A 178 -8.10 13.11 -9.83
CA GLY A 178 -6.73 12.79 -10.18
C GLY A 178 -6.41 11.29 -10.14
N PHE A 179 -7.23 10.45 -9.50
CA PHE A 179 -6.99 8.99 -9.47
C PHE A 179 -7.02 8.35 -10.87
N ARG A 180 -7.71 8.96 -11.84
CA ARG A 180 -7.69 8.52 -13.24
C ARG A 180 -6.30 8.57 -13.90
N ARG A 181 -5.33 9.28 -13.32
CA ARG A 181 -3.93 9.30 -13.78
C ARG A 181 -3.16 8.02 -13.42
N PHE A 182 -3.60 7.32 -12.37
CA PHE A 182 -2.95 6.11 -11.87
C PHE A 182 -3.66 4.83 -12.34
N PHE A 183 -4.97 4.90 -12.58
CA PHE A 183 -5.81 3.79 -12.97
C PHE A 183 -6.50 4.09 -14.30
N TYR A 184 -5.94 3.56 -15.39
CA TYR A 184 -6.42 3.75 -16.75
C TYR A 184 -6.38 2.42 -17.50
N ARG A 185 -7.06 2.37 -18.65
CA ARG A 185 -7.13 1.15 -19.49
C ARG A 185 -5.72 0.68 -19.86
N ASP A 186 -5.46 -0.60 -19.66
CA ASP A 186 -4.23 -1.31 -19.95
C ASP A 186 -3.01 -0.75 -19.18
N VAL A 187 -3.23 -0.17 -17.99
CA VAL A 187 -2.14 0.32 -17.13
C VAL A 187 -1.14 -0.80 -16.84
N PRO A 188 0.17 -0.57 -17.07
CA PRO A 188 1.18 -1.59 -16.79
C PRO A 188 1.32 -1.79 -15.29
N THR A 189 1.27 -3.05 -14.86
CA THR A 189 1.38 -3.41 -13.45
C THR A 189 2.44 -4.46 -13.19
N ARG A 190 3.06 -4.37 -12.01
CA ARG A 190 3.96 -5.41 -11.46
C ARG A 190 3.40 -6.07 -10.20
N VAL A 191 2.32 -5.49 -9.68
CA VAL A 191 1.56 -5.97 -8.53
C VAL A 191 0.09 -6.02 -8.95
N PRO A 192 -0.73 -6.90 -8.34
CA PRO A 192 -2.15 -6.94 -8.66
C PRO A 192 -2.84 -5.61 -8.38
N LEU A 193 -3.70 -5.16 -9.30
CA LEU A 193 -4.41 -3.87 -9.18
C LEU A 193 -5.29 -3.79 -7.93
N TRP A 194 -5.84 -4.91 -7.48
CA TRP A 194 -6.65 -4.97 -6.27
C TRP A 194 -5.84 -4.64 -5.00
N GLY A 195 -4.51 -4.80 -5.04
CA GLY A 195 -3.62 -4.46 -3.92
C GLY A 195 -3.37 -2.96 -3.75
N ALA A 196 -3.73 -2.15 -4.74
CA ALA A 196 -3.70 -0.69 -4.63
C ALA A 196 -5.03 -0.19 -4.04
N ILE A 197 -5.02 0.23 -2.77
CA ILE A 197 -6.22 0.68 -2.05
C ILE A 197 -6.12 2.16 -1.67
N TRP A 198 -7.27 2.80 -1.42
CA TRP A 198 -7.30 4.18 -0.95
C TRP A 198 -6.94 4.29 0.54
N GLY A 199 -5.93 5.10 0.85
CA GLY A 199 -5.38 5.28 2.20
C GLY A 199 -6.12 6.27 3.10
N GLY A 200 -7.21 6.89 2.65
CA GLY A 200 -8.02 7.78 3.50
C GLY A 200 -7.86 9.28 3.25
N VAL A 201 -6.92 9.69 2.38
CA VAL A 201 -6.70 11.11 2.01
C VAL A 201 -6.77 11.31 0.50
N ARG A 202 -7.02 12.55 0.07
CA ARG A 202 -6.94 12.93 -1.35
C ARG A 202 -5.49 12.87 -1.85
N ILE A 203 -5.32 12.95 -3.17
CA ILE A 203 -3.98 13.01 -3.76
C ILE A 203 -3.28 14.25 -3.21
N ASP A 204 -2.04 14.06 -2.76
CA ASP A 204 -1.22 15.10 -2.13
C ASP A 204 -1.86 15.74 -0.86
N GLY A 205 -2.82 15.05 -0.24
CA GLY A 205 -3.51 15.52 0.97
C GLY A 205 -2.64 15.57 2.22
N ILE A 206 -1.49 14.90 2.20
CA ILE A 206 -0.44 14.95 3.23
C ILE A 206 0.81 15.49 2.54
N PRO A 207 1.07 16.80 2.64
CA PRO A 207 2.20 17.41 1.95
C PRO A 207 3.53 16.92 2.54
N PRO A 208 4.43 16.34 1.74
CA PRO A 208 5.75 15.99 2.22
C PRO A 208 6.55 17.25 2.55
N LEU A 209 7.53 17.12 3.44
CA LEU A 209 8.59 18.11 3.56
C LEU A 209 9.54 17.96 2.37
N ASN A 210 9.81 19.04 1.65
CA ASN A 210 10.80 19.06 0.58
C ASN A 210 11.88 20.07 0.93
N ASP A 211 13.12 19.59 1.03
CA ASP A 211 14.30 20.36 1.44
C ASP A 211 14.01 21.24 2.68
N PRO A 212 13.56 20.63 3.80
CA PRO A 212 13.15 21.41 4.97
C PRO A 212 14.32 22.20 5.55
N ALA A 213 14.01 23.36 6.11
CA ALA A 213 14.98 24.12 6.89
C ALA A 213 15.28 23.41 8.21
N PHE A 214 16.56 23.43 8.61
CA PHE A 214 17.01 22.88 9.89
C PHE A 214 17.38 24.00 10.85
N ILE A 215 17.15 23.73 12.13
CA ILE A 215 17.68 24.50 13.24
C ILE A 215 18.72 23.67 13.98
N SER A 216 19.54 24.32 14.80
CA SER A 216 20.49 23.59 15.63
C SER A 216 19.79 22.81 16.74
N ALA A 217 20.44 21.77 17.28
CA ALA A 217 19.88 21.00 18.37
C ALA A 217 19.64 21.82 19.66
N ILE A 218 20.40 22.91 19.87
CA ILE A 218 20.20 23.78 21.05
C ILE A 218 19.00 24.72 20.88
N ASP A 219 18.67 25.09 19.64
CA ASP A 219 17.52 25.95 19.33
C ASP A 219 16.19 25.20 19.28
N ALA A 220 16.22 23.86 19.28
CA ALA A 220 15.03 23.00 19.29
C ALA A 220 14.40 22.91 20.69
N ASP A 221 13.94 24.05 21.22
CA ASP A 221 13.32 24.19 22.55
C ASP A 221 11.91 23.57 22.66
N TYR A 222 11.27 23.31 21.54
CA TYR A 222 9.98 22.61 21.47
C TYR A 222 10.09 21.11 21.75
N LEU A 223 11.29 20.53 21.69
CA LEU A 223 11.53 19.12 21.95
C LEU A 223 11.78 18.87 23.44
N GLN A 224 11.12 17.84 23.98
CA GLN A 224 11.43 17.31 25.31
C GLN A 224 12.53 16.24 25.23
N ASP A 225 13.17 15.93 26.35
CA ASP A 225 14.28 14.95 26.40
C ASP A 225 13.87 13.53 26.01
N ASP A 226 12.58 13.21 26.11
CA ASP A 226 11.96 11.92 25.76
C ASP A 226 11.23 11.93 24.41
N ASP A 227 11.24 13.05 23.66
CA ASP A 227 10.69 13.09 22.31
C ASP A 227 11.46 12.16 21.38
N VAL A 228 10.72 11.37 20.60
CA VAL A 228 11.30 10.46 19.60
C VAL A 228 11.74 11.26 18.38
N ILE A 229 12.98 11.01 17.96
CA ILE A 229 13.56 11.54 16.72
C ILE A 229 14.06 10.40 15.84
N LEU A 230 14.02 10.59 14.54
CA LEU A 230 14.74 9.76 13.58
C LEU A 230 16.05 10.47 13.23
N GLY A 231 17.18 9.87 13.63
CA GLY A 231 18.51 10.36 13.29
C GLY A 231 19.03 9.73 12.00
N VAL A 232 19.55 10.54 11.08
CA VAL A 232 20.19 10.07 9.85
C VAL A 232 21.55 10.74 9.72
N GLU A 233 22.60 9.93 9.53
CA GLU A 233 23.95 10.43 9.27
C GLU A 233 24.50 9.81 7.99
N ILE A 234 24.89 10.65 7.04
CA ILE A 234 25.49 10.24 5.77
C ILE A 234 26.70 11.14 5.51
N ASN A 235 27.87 10.54 5.28
CA ASN A 235 29.12 11.26 4.99
C ASN A 235 29.46 12.36 6.03
N GLY A 236 29.11 12.15 7.30
CA GLY A 236 29.35 13.10 8.40
C GLY A 236 28.33 14.25 8.50
N ASP A 237 27.36 14.33 7.59
CA ASP A 237 26.18 15.20 7.73
C ASP A 237 25.12 14.45 8.54
N ALA A 238 24.96 14.84 9.81
CA ALA A 238 24.03 14.24 10.76
C ALA A 238 22.81 15.15 10.95
N ARG A 239 21.62 14.58 10.74
CA ARG A 239 20.34 15.29 10.86
C ARG A 239 19.38 14.54 11.77
N ALA A 240 18.48 15.30 12.38
CA ALA A 240 17.42 14.78 13.24
C ALA A 240 16.06 15.22 12.71
N TYR A 241 15.17 14.26 12.51
CA TYR A 241 13.79 14.48 12.08
C TYR A 241 12.85 14.10 13.22
N PRO A 242 12.27 15.06 13.95
CA PRO A 242 11.39 14.74 15.06
C PRO A 242 10.16 13.97 14.60
N HIS A 243 9.83 12.88 15.29
CA HIS A 243 8.64 12.08 14.99
C HIS A 243 7.40 12.96 15.03
N ARG A 244 7.29 13.89 15.99
CA ARG A 244 6.15 14.81 16.08
C ARG A 244 5.95 15.75 14.88
N ILE A 245 6.98 15.96 14.05
CA ILE A 245 6.87 16.73 12.80
C ILE A 245 6.60 15.76 11.65
N LEU A 246 7.39 14.69 11.56
CA LEU A 246 7.17 13.65 10.55
C LEU A 246 5.75 13.10 10.63
N ALA A 247 5.17 13.00 11.83
CA ALA A 247 3.80 12.55 12.08
C ALA A 247 2.71 13.27 11.28
N TRP A 248 2.95 14.53 10.93
CA TRP A 248 2.02 15.34 10.14
C TRP A 248 2.31 15.33 8.65
N HIS A 249 3.53 14.98 8.27
CA HIS A 249 4.04 15.09 6.90
C HIS A 249 4.31 13.75 6.23
N GLU A 250 4.40 12.66 7.00
CA GLU A 250 4.72 11.26 6.63
C GLU A 250 6.04 11.03 5.90
N MET A 251 6.62 12.08 5.34
CA MET A 251 7.75 12.02 4.45
C MET A 251 8.55 13.33 4.46
N SER A 252 9.87 13.20 4.38
CA SER A 252 10.79 14.31 4.09
C SER A 252 11.74 13.92 2.96
N ASN A 253 11.69 14.66 1.86
CA ASN A 253 12.68 14.58 0.79
C ASN A 253 13.81 15.57 1.09
N ASP A 254 15.04 15.08 1.14
CA ASP A 254 16.19 15.87 1.57
C ASP A 254 17.47 15.42 0.84
N THR A 255 18.53 16.21 0.92
CA THR A 255 19.88 15.86 0.49
C THR A 255 20.82 15.87 1.68
N ILE A 256 21.24 14.70 2.16
CA ILE A 256 22.12 14.53 3.32
C ILE A 256 23.48 14.04 2.85
N GLY A 257 24.56 14.72 3.23
CA GLY A 257 25.93 14.32 2.86
C GLY A 257 26.14 14.23 1.34
N GLY A 258 25.42 15.05 0.57
CA GLY A 258 25.44 15.05 -0.89
C GLY A 258 24.60 13.96 -1.57
N ARG A 259 23.79 13.19 -0.81
CA ARG A 259 22.94 12.13 -1.34
C ARG A 259 21.45 12.48 -1.18
N PRO A 260 20.64 12.42 -2.25
CA PRO A 260 19.19 12.55 -2.12
C PRO A 260 18.63 11.36 -1.34
N VAL A 261 17.78 11.64 -0.37
CA VAL A 261 17.12 10.67 0.50
C VAL A 261 15.65 11.03 0.69
N THR A 262 14.84 10.01 0.91
CA THR A 262 13.47 10.15 1.39
C THR A 262 13.39 9.50 2.76
N VAL A 263 13.04 10.29 3.76
CA VAL A 263 12.85 9.86 5.14
C VAL A 263 11.36 9.65 5.36
N VAL A 264 10.97 8.45 5.79
CA VAL A 264 9.58 8.03 6.10
C VAL A 264 9.56 7.44 7.51
N TYR A 265 8.44 7.56 8.22
CA TYR A 265 8.29 7.14 9.62
C TYR A 265 7.16 6.12 9.82
#